data_AF-A0A7S3M0A7-F1
#
_entry.id   AF-A0A7S3M0A7-F1
#
_cell.length_a   1.000
_cell.length_b   1.000
_cell.length_c   1.000
_cell.angle_alpha   90.00
_cell.angle_beta   90.00
_cell.angle_gamma   90.00
#
_symmetry.space_group_name_H-M   'P 1'
#
loop_
_entity.id
_entity.type
_entity.pdbx_description
1 polymer ?
#
loop_
_entity_poly.entity_id
_entity_poly.type
_entity_poly.pdbx_seq_one_letter_code
_entity_poly.pdbx_strand_id
1 'polypeptide(L)'
;KFVPFDTRYPPEWSHDPNSDRPSMVEDPVPMQETWEALEELVADGLVRNIGVCNVGTTMLRDILSYAKIKPAVLQVELHPYNSQQKLVRFCREKGIAVTGFSNLGAISYVELGGATAHDSCLEEPAVRKIAAAHGRSAAQVVLRW
;
A
#
# COMPACT_ATOMS: atom_id res chain seq x y z
N LYS A 1 5.81 20.87 0.59
CA LYS A 1 6.87 21.63 -0.14
C LYS A 1 7.73 20.69 -0.96
N PHE A 2 7.91 21.00 -2.24
CA PHE A 2 8.81 20.25 -3.13
C PHE A 2 10.27 20.27 -2.63
N VAL A 3 10.92 19.11 -2.68
CA VAL A 3 12.35 18.92 -2.42
C VAL A 3 12.97 18.40 -3.72
N PRO A 4 13.95 19.10 -4.32
CA PRO A 4 14.58 18.66 -5.56
C PRO A 4 15.26 17.29 -5.41
N PHE A 5 15.25 16.48 -6.47
CA PHE A 5 15.90 15.17 -6.47
C PHE A 5 17.40 15.24 -6.16
N ASP A 6 18.08 16.25 -6.71
CA ASP A 6 19.52 16.48 -6.45
C ASP A 6 19.79 16.89 -4.99
N THR A 7 18.77 17.39 -4.29
CA THR A 7 18.86 17.67 -2.85
C THR A 7 18.70 16.38 -2.04
N ARG A 8 17.74 15.51 -2.40
CA ARG A 8 17.46 14.27 -1.67
C ARG A 8 16.61 13.28 -2.48
N TYR A 9 17.17 12.09 -2.70
CA TYR A 9 16.46 10.94 -3.26
C TYR A 9 17.01 9.61 -2.70
N PRO A 10 16.15 8.65 -2.28
CA PRO A 10 14.70 8.75 -2.20
C PRO A 10 14.24 9.79 -1.15
N PRO A 11 13.00 10.30 -1.23
CA PRO A 11 12.45 11.13 -0.18
C PRO A 11 12.34 10.33 1.13
N GLU A 12 12.62 11.00 2.25
CA GLU A 12 12.50 10.42 3.60
C GLU A 12 11.17 10.80 4.26
N TRP A 13 10.86 10.16 5.39
CA TRP A 13 9.65 10.41 6.18
C TRP A 13 9.57 11.83 6.76
N SER A 14 10.71 12.50 6.95
CA SER A 14 10.78 13.84 7.54
C SER A 14 11.19 14.88 6.51
N HIS A 15 10.63 16.10 6.62
CA HIS A 15 10.95 17.20 5.71
C HIS A 15 12.43 17.63 5.81
N ASP A 16 12.99 17.63 7.01
CA ASP A 16 14.42 17.81 7.25
C ASP A 16 14.91 16.82 8.34
N PRO A 17 15.52 15.69 7.95
CA PRO A 17 16.01 14.67 8.86
C PRO A 17 17.25 15.12 9.65
N ASN A 18 17.95 16.16 9.18
CA ASN A 18 19.13 16.70 9.85
C ASN A 18 18.79 17.86 10.80
N SER A 19 17.53 18.28 10.85
CA SER A 19 17.08 19.27 11.83
C SER A 19 17.14 18.71 13.25
N ASP A 20 17.25 19.59 14.24
CA ASP A 20 17.19 19.19 15.66
C ASP A 20 15.87 18.47 16.03
N ARG A 21 14.81 18.68 15.23
CA ARG A 21 13.49 18.08 15.41
C ARG A 21 12.88 17.69 14.06
N PRO A 22 13.31 16.56 13.48
CA PRO A 22 12.75 16.04 12.24
C PRO A 22 11.24 15.84 12.37
N SER A 23 10.50 16.31 11.38
CA SER A 23 9.04 16.24 11.39
C SER A 23 8.46 16.10 9.98
N MET A 24 7.28 15.49 9.93
CA MET A 24 6.40 15.56 8.77
C MET A 24 5.78 16.96 8.70
N VAL A 25 5.70 17.50 7.50
CA VAL A 25 5.07 18.80 7.24
C VAL A 25 3.88 18.56 6.32
N GLU A 26 2.70 18.99 6.76
CA GLU A 26 1.49 18.91 5.95
C GLU A 26 1.58 19.85 4.74
N ASP A 27 1.11 19.36 3.59
CA ASP A 27 0.97 20.13 2.36
C ASP A 27 -0.52 20.19 2.03
N PRO A 28 -1.14 21.38 1.89
CA PRO A 28 -2.59 21.50 1.71
C PRO A 28 -3.00 21.23 0.24
N VAL A 29 -2.56 20.10 -0.31
CA VAL A 29 -2.87 19.65 -1.68
C VAL A 29 -4.00 18.63 -1.61
N PRO A 30 -5.18 18.91 -2.18
CA PRO A 30 -6.26 17.93 -2.26
C PRO A 30 -5.85 16.72 -3.11
N MET A 31 -6.38 15.54 -2.75
CA MET A 31 -6.18 14.32 -3.53
C MET A 31 -6.61 14.48 -4.99
N GLN A 32 -7.66 15.29 -5.24
CA GLN A 32 -8.15 15.57 -6.59
C GLN A 32 -7.10 16.21 -7.49
N GLU A 33 -6.39 17.24 -7.02
CA GLU A 33 -5.37 17.93 -7.81
C GLU A 33 -4.23 16.96 -8.18
N THR A 34 -3.82 16.12 -7.24
CA THR A 34 -2.81 15.09 -7.51
C THR A 34 -3.32 14.04 -8.50
N TRP A 35 -4.58 13.63 -8.38
CA TRP A 35 -5.18 12.64 -9.28
C TRP A 35 -5.30 13.17 -10.71
N GLU A 36 -5.76 14.42 -10.90
CA GLU A 36 -5.85 15.06 -12.20
C GLU A 36 -4.47 15.18 -12.88
N ALA A 37 -3.42 15.52 -12.13
CA ALA A 37 -2.05 15.50 -12.64
C ALA A 37 -1.59 14.09 -13.06
N LEU A 38 -1.96 13.04 -12.33
CA LEU A 38 -1.68 11.65 -12.73
C LEU A 38 -2.43 11.26 -14.02
N GLU A 39 -3.64 11.78 -14.24
CA GLU A 39 -4.41 11.54 -15.47
C GLU A 39 -3.73 12.20 -16.69
N GLU A 40 -3.13 13.38 -16.53
CA GLU A 40 -2.34 14.04 -17.57
C GLU A 40 -1.14 13.18 -18.00
N LEU A 41 -0.46 12.51 -17.06
CA LEU A 41 0.64 11.59 -17.40
C LEU A 41 0.19 10.41 -18.27
N VAL A 42 -1.07 9.97 -18.13
CA VAL A 42 -1.65 8.94 -19.01
C VAL A 42 -1.96 9.53 -20.38
N ALA A 43 -2.54 10.73 -20.43
CA ALA A 43 -2.86 11.42 -21.68
C ALA A 43 -1.60 11.70 -22.52
N ASP A 44 -0.50 12.06 -21.87
CA ASP A 44 0.81 12.28 -22.48
C ASP A 44 1.53 10.98 -22.86
N GLY A 45 0.97 9.82 -22.52
CA GLY A 45 1.55 8.50 -22.82
C GLY A 45 2.80 8.16 -22.00
N LEU A 46 3.06 8.88 -20.91
CA LEU A 46 4.23 8.67 -20.03
C LEU A 46 4.01 7.47 -19.11
N VAL A 47 2.76 7.21 -18.73
CA VAL A 47 2.38 6.04 -17.92
C VAL A 47 1.19 5.34 -18.55
N ARG A 48 1.12 4.01 -18.36
CA ARG A 48 0.01 3.20 -18.91
C ARG A 48 -1.18 3.09 -17.98
N ASN A 49 -0.93 3.07 -16.67
CA ASN A 49 -1.95 2.90 -15.65
C ASN A 49 -1.56 3.74 -14.42
N ILE A 50 -2.56 4.26 -13.73
CA ILE A 50 -2.41 4.99 -12.48
C ILE A 50 -3.25 4.33 -11.38
N GLY A 51 -2.80 4.46 -10.15
CA GLY A 51 -3.40 3.81 -9.00
C GLY A 51 -3.04 4.53 -7.71
N VAL A 52 -3.52 3.99 -6.60
CA VAL A 52 -3.33 4.57 -5.28
C VAL A 52 -2.78 3.55 -4.30
N CYS A 53 -2.11 4.02 -3.25
CA CYS A 53 -1.58 3.19 -2.18
C CYS A 53 -2.04 3.74 -0.83
N ASN A 54 -2.27 2.86 0.16
CA ASN A 54 -2.59 3.24 1.55
C ASN A 54 -3.86 4.10 1.73
N VAL A 55 -4.89 3.88 0.91
CA VAL A 55 -6.18 4.59 1.04
C VAL A 55 -7.33 3.63 1.38
N GLY A 56 -8.24 4.10 2.24
CA GLY A 56 -9.45 3.37 2.61
C GLY A 56 -10.64 3.61 1.67
N THR A 57 -11.78 2.98 1.95
CA THR A 57 -12.97 3.05 1.10
C THR A 57 -13.52 4.46 0.93
N THR A 58 -13.49 5.31 1.97
CA THR A 58 -13.99 6.69 1.89
C THR A 58 -13.18 7.51 0.89
N MET A 59 -11.85 7.44 0.98
CA MET A 59 -10.93 8.13 0.07
C MET A 59 -11.05 7.59 -1.37
N LEU A 60 -11.21 6.28 -1.55
CA LEU A 60 -11.48 5.73 -2.88
C LEU A 60 -12.81 6.22 -3.45
N ARG A 61 -13.85 6.37 -2.63
CA ARG A 61 -15.14 6.94 -3.08
C ARG A 61 -15.00 8.40 -3.49
N ASP A 62 -14.20 9.15 -2.75
CA ASP A 62 -13.85 10.53 -3.08
C ASP A 62 -13.16 10.59 -4.45
N ILE A 63 -12.08 9.83 -4.64
CA ILE A 63 -11.36 9.74 -5.93
C ILE A 63 -12.28 9.35 -7.08
N LEU A 64 -13.12 8.33 -6.88
CA LEU A 64 -14.07 7.86 -7.89
C LEU A 64 -15.15 8.89 -8.26
N SER A 65 -15.34 9.95 -7.46
CA SER A 65 -16.35 10.98 -7.75
C SER A 65 -15.89 12.00 -8.80
N TYR A 66 -14.57 12.20 -8.96
CA TYR A 66 -13.99 13.15 -9.91
C TYR A 66 -13.07 12.50 -10.96
N ALA A 67 -12.60 11.27 -10.75
CA ALA A 67 -11.68 10.59 -11.67
C ALA A 67 -12.28 10.40 -13.08
N LYS A 68 -11.58 10.92 -14.10
CA LYS A 68 -11.83 10.60 -15.52
C LYS A 68 -11.23 9.25 -15.87
N ILE A 69 -10.07 8.92 -15.30
CA ILE A 69 -9.42 7.61 -15.37
C ILE A 69 -9.52 6.99 -13.98
N LYS A 70 -10.34 5.94 -13.87
CA LYS A 70 -10.50 5.19 -12.62
C LYS A 70 -9.15 4.61 -12.16
N PRO A 71 -8.84 4.59 -10.85
CA PRO A 71 -7.67 3.87 -10.34
C PRO A 71 -7.66 2.42 -10.83
N ALA A 72 -6.57 2.02 -11.49
CA ALA A 72 -6.41 0.65 -11.97
C ALA A 72 -6.09 -0.32 -10.83
N VAL A 73 -5.38 0.17 -9.81
CA VAL A 73 -4.91 -0.61 -8.66
C VAL A 73 -5.03 0.17 -7.36
N LEU A 74 -5.36 -0.54 -6.30
CA LEU A 74 -5.14 -0.16 -4.91
C LEU A 74 -4.04 -1.06 -4.33
N GLN A 75 -2.94 -0.48 -3.86
CA GLN A 75 -1.93 -1.19 -3.08
C GLN A 75 -2.12 -0.93 -1.58
N VAL A 76 -2.22 -1.97 -0.76
CA VAL A 76 -2.44 -1.86 0.70
C VAL A 76 -1.76 -2.98 1.48
N GLU A 77 -1.51 -2.77 2.77
CA GLU A 77 -1.07 -3.83 3.67
C GLU A 77 -2.14 -4.92 3.74
N LEU A 78 -1.79 -6.15 3.40
CA LEU A 78 -2.79 -7.22 3.27
C LEU A 78 -2.18 -8.58 3.61
N HIS A 79 -2.62 -9.13 4.75
CA HIS A 79 -2.20 -10.41 5.30
C HIS A 79 -3.32 -10.97 6.20
N PRO A 80 -3.25 -12.24 6.67
CA PRO A 80 -4.32 -12.85 7.46
C PRO A 80 -4.79 -12.03 8.69
N TYR A 81 -3.88 -11.34 9.39
CA TYR A 81 -4.24 -10.46 10.52
C TYR A 81 -4.89 -9.14 10.08
N ASN A 82 -4.59 -8.65 8.87
CA ASN A 82 -5.15 -7.42 8.31
C ASN A 82 -5.79 -7.71 6.94
N SER A 83 -6.87 -8.49 6.95
CA SER A 83 -7.47 -9.03 5.71
C SER A 83 -8.30 -8.03 4.90
N GLN A 84 -8.62 -6.86 5.48
CA GLN A 84 -9.31 -5.73 4.83
C GLN A 84 -10.52 -6.12 3.94
N GLN A 85 -11.29 -7.15 4.33
CA GLN A 85 -12.28 -7.80 3.45
C GLN A 85 -13.31 -6.83 2.83
N LYS A 86 -13.75 -5.80 3.57
CA LYS A 86 -14.70 -4.80 3.07
C LYS A 86 -14.07 -3.94 1.96
N LEU A 87 -12.81 -3.55 2.12
CA LEU A 87 -12.06 -2.77 1.14
C LEU A 87 -11.79 -3.58 -0.12
N VAL A 88 -11.31 -4.82 0.04
CA VAL A 88 -11.05 -5.74 -1.08
C VAL A 88 -12.33 -6.00 -1.87
N ARG A 89 -13.46 -6.25 -1.19
CA ARG A 89 -14.76 -6.41 -1.84
C ARG A 89 -15.16 -5.15 -2.62
N PHE A 90 -15.01 -3.97 -2.02
CA PHE A 90 -15.32 -2.71 -2.69
C PHE A 90 -14.48 -2.50 -3.96
N CYS A 91 -13.17 -2.75 -3.90
CA CYS A 91 -12.30 -2.68 -5.07
C CYS A 91 -12.75 -3.64 -6.18
N ARG A 92 -13.09 -4.89 -5.81
CA ARG A 92 -13.62 -5.87 -6.77
C ARG A 92 -14.91 -5.41 -7.43
N GLU A 93 -15.86 -4.88 -6.65
CA GLU A 93 -17.12 -4.33 -7.16
C GLU A 93 -16.92 -3.13 -8.09
N LYS A 94 -15.86 -2.33 -7.85
CA LYS A 94 -15.49 -1.20 -8.70
C LYS A 94 -14.55 -1.57 -9.85
N GLY A 95 -14.14 -2.84 -9.98
CA GLY A 95 -13.17 -3.28 -10.98
C GLY A 95 -11.81 -2.60 -10.83
N ILE A 96 -11.34 -2.47 -9.59
CA ILE A 96 -10.02 -1.98 -9.20
C ILE A 96 -9.22 -3.20 -8.73
N ALA A 97 -8.02 -3.42 -9.29
CA ALA A 97 -7.13 -4.49 -8.85
C ALA A 97 -6.61 -4.20 -7.43
N VAL A 98 -6.32 -5.24 -6.65
CA VAL A 98 -5.71 -5.09 -5.32
C VAL A 98 -4.35 -5.76 -5.32
N THR A 99 -3.33 -5.02 -4.86
CA THR A 99 -2.00 -5.53 -4.60
C THR A 99 -1.72 -5.47 -3.11
N GLY A 100 -1.46 -6.60 -2.47
CA GLY A 100 -1.07 -6.64 -1.07
C GLY A 100 0.43 -6.38 -0.88
N PHE A 101 0.81 -5.65 0.17
CA PHE A 101 2.18 -5.66 0.71
C PHE A 101 2.20 -6.18 2.15
N SER A 102 3.40 -6.48 2.67
CA SER A 102 3.60 -7.13 3.99
C SER A 102 2.78 -8.41 4.14
N ASN A 103 2.70 -9.21 3.07
CA ASN A 103 1.80 -10.36 3.02
C ASN A 103 2.07 -11.42 4.10
N LEU A 104 3.31 -11.51 4.58
CA LEU A 104 3.72 -12.51 5.57
C LEU A 104 3.54 -12.01 7.02
N GLY A 105 2.76 -10.94 7.23
CA GLY A 105 2.64 -10.23 8.49
C GLY A 105 3.72 -9.16 8.62
N ALA A 106 4.09 -8.79 9.85
CA ALA A 106 4.97 -7.67 10.09
C ALA A 106 6.47 -8.01 9.97
N ILE A 107 6.84 -9.14 9.35
CA ILE A 107 8.24 -9.60 9.30
C ILE A 107 9.18 -8.59 8.62
N SER A 108 8.67 -7.81 7.67
CA SER A 108 9.44 -6.77 6.98
C SER A 108 9.82 -5.59 7.88
N TYR A 109 9.17 -5.46 9.04
CA TYR A 109 9.45 -4.40 10.01
C TYR A 109 10.43 -4.84 11.12
N VAL A 110 10.79 -6.13 11.18
CA VAL A 110 11.71 -6.65 12.21
C VAL A 110 13.09 -6.02 12.09
N GLU A 111 13.63 -5.93 10.87
CA GLU A 111 14.94 -5.30 10.60
C GLU A 111 14.94 -3.79 10.89
N LEU A 112 13.75 -3.17 10.91
CA LEU A 112 13.55 -1.76 11.24
C LEU A 112 13.28 -1.52 12.73
N GLY A 113 13.26 -2.58 13.55
CA GLY A 113 12.91 -2.51 14.97
C GLY A 113 11.43 -2.21 15.25
N GLY A 114 10.56 -2.29 14.23
CA GLY A 114 9.13 -2.01 14.32
C GLY A 114 8.24 -3.23 14.57
N ALA A 115 8.82 -4.43 14.57
CA ALA A 115 8.12 -5.68 14.84
C ALA A 115 9.06 -6.74 15.41
N THR A 116 8.48 -7.86 15.85
CA THR A 116 9.19 -9.06 16.29
C THR A 116 8.90 -10.23 15.36
N ALA A 117 9.70 -11.30 15.45
CA ALA A 117 9.45 -12.54 14.70
C ALA A 117 8.07 -13.16 15.00
N HIS A 118 7.46 -12.84 16.15
CA HIS A 118 6.15 -13.31 16.54
C HIS A 118 4.99 -12.60 15.83
N ASP A 119 5.24 -11.46 15.19
CA ASP A 119 4.23 -10.72 14.42
C ASP A 119 4.08 -11.27 12.98
N SER A 120 4.71 -12.42 12.72
CA SER A 120 4.63 -13.18 11.47
C SER A 120 3.36 -14.03 11.40
N CYS A 121 2.72 -14.04 10.23
CA CYS A 121 1.62 -14.98 9.97
C CYS A 121 2.09 -16.42 9.73
N LEU A 122 3.40 -16.67 9.62
CA LEU A 122 3.95 -17.98 9.25
C LEU A 122 3.85 -19.01 10.39
N GLU A 123 3.87 -18.52 11.62
CA GLU A 123 3.84 -19.33 12.85
C GLU A 123 2.43 -19.65 13.35
N GLU A 124 1.42 -19.09 12.69
CA GLU A 124 0.02 -19.35 13.02
C GLU A 124 -0.33 -20.85 12.92
N PRO A 125 -0.92 -21.45 13.97
CA PRO A 125 -1.28 -22.86 13.96
C PRO A 125 -2.17 -23.25 12.79
N ALA A 126 -3.10 -22.37 12.39
CA ALA A 126 -3.95 -22.58 11.23
C ALA A 126 -3.15 -22.64 9.92
N VAL A 127 -2.18 -21.74 9.74
CA VAL A 127 -1.31 -21.68 8.56
C VAL A 127 -0.42 -22.90 8.49
N ARG A 128 0.24 -23.26 9.60
CA ARG A 128 1.11 -24.44 9.69
C ARG A 128 0.34 -25.75 9.43
N LYS A 129 -0.89 -25.86 9.93
CA LYS A 129 -1.77 -27.01 9.65
C LYS A 129 -2.09 -27.15 8.18
N ILE A 130 -2.44 -26.06 7.50
CA ILE A 130 -2.72 -26.05 6.05
C ILE A 130 -1.44 -26.38 5.27
N ALA A 131 -0.31 -25.79 5.64
CA ALA A 131 0.99 -26.05 5.02
C ALA A 131 1.35 -27.54 5.04
N ALA A 132 1.22 -28.19 6.21
CA ALA A 132 1.44 -29.62 6.36
C ALA A 132 0.48 -30.47 5.51
N ALA A 133 -0.82 -30.13 5.50
CA ALA A 133 -1.83 -30.85 4.73
C ALA A 133 -1.58 -30.80 3.20
N HIS A 134 -0.94 -29.74 2.70
CA HIS A 134 -0.67 -29.56 1.28
C HIS A 134 0.79 -29.85 0.87
N GLY A 135 1.68 -30.21 1.80
CA GLY A 135 3.10 -30.38 1.52
C GLY A 135 3.75 -29.09 0.99
N ARG A 136 3.32 -27.93 1.51
CA ARG A 136 3.79 -26.59 1.11
C ARG A 136 4.38 -25.85 2.31
N SER A 137 5.10 -24.75 2.06
CA SER A 137 5.56 -23.87 3.14
C SER A 137 4.43 -22.98 3.67
N ALA A 138 4.56 -22.51 4.91
CA ALA A 138 3.63 -21.52 5.48
C ALA A 138 3.55 -20.25 4.61
N ALA A 139 4.68 -19.79 4.05
CA ALA A 139 4.72 -18.64 3.16
C ALA A 139 3.92 -18.87 1.87
N GLN A 140 4.01 -20.06 1.27
CA GLN A 140 3.20 -20.42 0.11
C GLN A 140 1.71 -20.44 0.41
N VAL A 141 1.32 -20.90 1.62
CA VAL A 141 -0.08 -20.85 2.08
C VAL A 141 -0.55 -19.41 2.19
N VAL A 142 0.21 -18.55 2.87
CA VAL A 142 -0.17 -17.14 3.08
C VAL A 142 -0.22 -16.35 1.78
N LEU A 143 0.70 -16.59 0.83
CA LEU A 143 0.69 -15.93 -0.48
C LEU A 143 -0.44 -16.42 -1.40
N ARG A 144 -1.00 -17.61 -1.14
CA ARG A 144 -2.07 -18.21 -1.96
C ARG A 144 -3.47 -17.94 -1.41
N TRP A 145 -3.57 -17.58 -0.13
CA TRP A 145 -4.81 -17.19 0.54
C TRP A 145 -5.48 -16.00 -0.17
#